data_AF-A0AAV2HWS4-F1
#
_entry.id   AF-A0AAV2HWS4-F1
#
_cell.length_a   1.000
_cell.length_b   1.000
_cell.length_c   1.000
_cell.angle_alpha   90.00
_cell.angle_beta   90.00
_cell.angle_gamma   90.00
#
_symmetry.space_group_name_H-M   'P 1'
#
loop_
_entity.id
_entity.type
_entity.pdbx_description
1 polymer ?
#
loop_
_entity_poly.entity_id
_entity_poly.type
_entity_poly.pdbx_seq_one_letter_code
_entity_poly.pdbx_strand_id
1 'polypeptide(L)'
;MISKTKTLPAVIFYFSKKKINDISRYTTQFSLTSQSEREEISSFIDKCLTRLEPRDHKLPQVKMLTDLLQRGFGVHHSGILT
;
A
#
# COMPACT_ATOMS: atom_id res chain seq x y z
N MET A 1 -8.65 -6.40 16.24
CA MET A 1 -10.00 -7.02 16.34
C MET A 1 -10.69 -7.29 15.00
N ILE A 2 -10.18 -6.83 13.84
CA ILE A 2 -10.85 -7.05 12.54
C ILE A 2 -10.52 -8.41 11.90
N SER A 3 -9.31 -8.99 12.09
CA SER A 3 -8.97 -10.26 11.40
C SER A 3 -9.67 -11.51 11.96
N LYS A 4 -10.25 -11.46 13.16
CA LYS A 4 -10.99 -12.59 13.75
C LYS A 4 -12.44 -12.68 13.24
N THR A 5 -12.97 -11.61 12.65
CA THR A 5 -14.33 -11.52 12.11
C THR A 5 -14.18 -11.27 10.62
N LYS A 6 -14.50 -12.24 9.75
CA LYS A 6 -14.36 -12.21 8.27
C LYS A 6 -14.98 -10.97 7.57
N THR A 7 -14.45 -9.77 7.83
CA THR A 7 -15.02 -8.46 7.48
C THR A 7 -14.06 -7.66 6.58
N LEU A 8 -13.07 -8.35 6.01
CA LEU A 8 -12.20 -7.83 4.97
C LEU A 8 -12.77 -8.22 3.59
N PRO A 9 -12.59 -7.37 2.56
CA PRO A 9 -11.89 -6.08 2.59
C PRO A 9 -12.71 -4.99 3.30
N ALA A 10 -12.02 -3.98 3.86
CA ALA A 10 -12.63 -2.85 4.54
C ALA A 10 -12.05 -1.52 4.04
N VAL A 11 -12.91 -0.50 3.94
CA VAL A 11 -12.52 0.87 3.61
C VAL A 11 -12.69 1.74 4.85
N ILE A 12 -11.62 2.41 5.27
CA ILE A 12 -11.62 3.28 6.44
C ILE A 12 -11.40 4.72 5.98
N PHE A 13 -12.37 5.59 6.27
CA PHE A 13 -12.30 7.00 5.90
C PHE A 13 -11.62 7.83 6.99
N TYR A 14 -10.57 8.54 6.60
CA TYR A 14 -9.94 9.58 7.41
C TYR A 14 -9.98 10.91 6.67
N PHE A 15 -10.45 11.96 7.32
CA PHE A 15 -10.54 13.31 6.73
C PHE A 15 -9.27 14.15 6.95
N SER A 16 -8.10 13.51 7.03
CA SER A 16 -6.81 14.18 7.18
C SER A 16 -5.72 13.42 6.42
N LYS A 17 -5.12 14.07 5.42
CA LYS A 17 -3.99 13.52 4.64
C LYS A 17 -2.83 13.12 5.55
N LYS A 18 -2.53 13.96 6.55
CA LYS A 18 -1.50 13.68 7.56
C LYS A 18 -1.83 12.40 8.33
N LYS A 19 -3.08 12.24 8.79
CA LYS A 19 -3.49 11.06 9.55
C LYS A 19 -3.43 9.78 8.71
N ILE A 20 -3.80 9.84 7.42
CA ILE A 20 -3.68 8.71 6.49
C ILE A 20 -2.21 8.28 6.35
N ASN A 21 -1.29 9.25 6.16
CA ASN A 21 0.14 8.99 6.05
C ASN A 21 0.78 8.49 7.34
N ASP A 22 0.32 8.96 8.50
CA ASP A 22 0.83 8.50 9.78
C ASP A 22 0.40 7.03 10.00
N ILE A 23 -0.86 6.68 9.73
CA ILE A 23 -1.39 5.32 9.89
C ILE A 23 -0.74 4.32 8.92
N SER A 24 -0.45 4.73 7.69
CA SER A 24 0.19 3.84 6.71
C SER A 24 1.55 3.32 7.21
N ARG A 25 2.31 4.17 7.91
CA ARG A 25 3.60 3.80 8.52
C ARG A 25 3.46 2.76 9.64
N TYR A 26 2.39 2.85 10.43
CA TYR A 26 2.14 1.93 11.56
C TYR A 26 1.51 0.59 11.13
N THR A 27 0.89 0.54 9.95
CA THR A 27 0.18 -0.65 9.44
C THR A 27 1.13 -1.77 9.01
N THR A 28 2.44 -1.51 9.00
CA THR A 28 3.52 -2.42 8.61
C THR A 28 3.68 -3.67 9.50
N GLN A 29 3.02 -3.75 10.65
CA GLN A 29 3.22 -4.84 11.61
C GLN A 29 2.55 -6.18 11.23
N PHE A 30 1.63 -6.20 10.26
CA PHE A 30 0.91 -7.41 9.86
C PHE A 30 0.76 -7.49 8.33
N SER A 31 0.54 -8.70 7.80
CA SER A 31 0.28 -8.95 6.37
C SER A 31 -1.08 -9.61 6.21
N LEU A 32 -1.89 -9.13 5.27
CA LEU A 32 -3.19 -9.70 4.90
C LEU A 32 -3.11 -10.58 3.64
N THR A 33 -1.97 -10.54 2.96
CA THR A 33 -1.66 -11.32 1.75
C THR A 33 -0.89 -12.60 2.09
N SER A 34 -1.19 -13.64 1.34
CA SER A 34 -0.42 -14.88 1.24
C SER A 34 0.84 -14.70 0.39
N GLN A 35 1.72 -15.70 0.39
CA GLN A 35 2.93 -15.66 -0.44
C GLN A 35 2.62 -15.56 -1.94
N SER A 36 1.65 -16.33 -2.43
CA SER A 36 1.24 -16.30 -3.85
C SER A 36 0.71 -14.92 -4.25
N GLU A 37 -0.16 -14.33 -3.42
CA GLU A 37 -0.70 -12.98 -3.68
C GLU A 37 0.43 -11.93 -3.66
N ARG A 38 1.42 -12.06 -2.79
CA ARG A 38 2.60 -11.17 -2.78
C ARG A 38 3.38 -11.21 -4.08
N GLU A 39 3.57 -12.40 -4.65
CA GLU A 39 4.29 -12.57 -5.91
C GLU A 39 3.51 -11.95 -7.08
N GLU A 40 2.19 -12.15 -7.13
CA GLU A 40 1.32 -11.52 -8.12
C GLU A 40 1.32 -9.99 -7.99
N ILE A 41 1.22 -9.47 -6.77
CA ILE A 41 1.27 -8.03 -6.48
C ILE A 41 2.63 -7.45 -6.87
N SER A 42 3.74 -8.14 -6.58
CA SER A 42 5.08 -7.69 -6.97
C SER A 42 5.20 -7.58 -8.48
N SER A 43 4.81 -8.64 -9.21
CA SER A 43 4.85 -8.66 -10.68
C SER A 43 4.00 -7.54 -11.29
N PHE A 44 2.82 -7.28 -10.71
CA PHE A 44 1.97 -6.18 -11.13
C PHE A 44 2.62 -4.81 -10.90
N ILE A 45 3.18 -4.57 -9.71
CA ILE A 45 3.86 -3.32 -9.37
C ILE A 45 5.07 -3.12 -10.28
N ASP A 46 5.91 -4.13 -10.48
CA ASP A 46 7.09 -4.07 -11.33
C ASP A 46 6.69 -3.67 -12.76
N LYS A 47 5.64 -4.31 -13.31
CA LYS A 47 5.07 -3.95 -14.61
C LYS A 47 4.60 -2.50 -14.65
N CYS A 48 3.96 -1.98 -13.60
CA CYS A 48 3.57 -0.57 -13.52
C CYS A 48 4.78 0.37 -13.47
N LEU A 49 5.82 0.03 -12.71
CA LEU A 49 7.02 0.86 -12.56
C LEU A 49 7.83 0.94 -13.86
N THR A 50 7.81 -0.07 -14.73
CA THR A 50 8.48 0.02 -16.06
C THR A 50 8.04 1.21 -16.90
N ARG A 51 6.89 1.82 -16.60
CA ARG A 51 6.35 3.01 -17.29
C ARG A 51 6.91 4.34 -16.76
N LEU A 52 7.69 4.30 -15.68
CA LEU A 52 8.29 5.45 -15.01
C LEU A 52 9.80 5.45 -15.20
N GLU A 53 10.42 6.62 -15.10
CA GLU A 53 11.88 6.75 -15.11
C GLU A 53 12.50 6.03 -13.90
N PRO A 54 13.69 5.42 -14.03
CA PRO A 54 14.33 4.70 -12.91
C PRO A 54 14.57 5.54 -11.65
N ARG A 55 14.67 6.88 -11.79
CA ARG A 55 14.76 7.80 -10.66
C ARG A 55 13.46 7.84 -9.85
N ASP A 56 12.31 7.71 -10.51
CA ASP A 56 10.99 7.81 -9.89
C ASP A 56 10.66 6.54 -9.10
N HIS A 57 11.24 5.39 -9.48
CA HIS A 57 11.12 4.14 -8.72
C HIS A 57 11.69 4.27 -7.30
N LYS A 58 12.66 5.17 -7.13
CA LYS A 58 13.35 5.38 -5.85
C LYS A 58 12.64 6.37 -4.93
N LEU A 59 11.57 7.01 -5.39
CA LEU A 59 10.82 7.98 -4.61
C LEU A 59 10.32 7.34 -3.30
N PRO A 60 10.44 8.06 -2.16
CA PRO A 60 9.99 7.52 -0.87
C PRO A 60 8.51 7.08 -0.88
N GLN A 61 7.65 7.82 -1.57
CA GLN A 61 6.22 7.50 -1.66
C GLN A 61 5.96 6.24 -2.49
N VAL A 62 6.72 6.00 -3.57
CA VAL A 62 6.65 4.77 -4.37
C VAL A 62 7.04 3.57 -3.52
N LYS A 63 8.17 3.63 -2.82
CA LYS A 63 8.62 2.54 -1.92
C LYS A 63 7.61 2.24 -0.82
N MET A 64 7.04 3.29 -0.21
CA MET A 64 6.01 3.14 0.82
C MET A 64 4.77 2.44 0.28
N LEU A 65 4.28 2.85 -0.90
CA LEU A 65 3.12 2.23 -1.53
C LEU A 65 3.39 0.77 -1.91
N THR A 66 4.57 0.46 -2.44
CA THR A 66 4.95 -0.92 -2.77
C THR A 66 4.89 -1.83 -1.53
N ASP A 67 5.48 -1.42 -0.40
CA ASP A 67 5.45 -2.20 0.84
C ASP A 67 4.01 -2.39 1.38
N LEU A 68 3.18 -1.33 1.34
CA LEU A 68 1.79 -1.42 1.77
C LEU A 68 0.99 -2.41 0.92
N LEU A 69 1.09 -2.28 -0.40
CA LEU A 69 0.34 -3.12 -1.34
C LEU A 69 0.74 -4.58 -1.20
N GLN A 70 2.04 -4.87 -1.08
CA GLN A 70 2.52 -6.23 -0.83
C GLN A 70 1.94 -6.83 0.45
N ARG A 71 1.60 -6.02 1.46
CA ARG A 71 0.98 -6.50 2.72
C ARG A 71 -0.55 -6.53 2.67
N GLY A 72 -1.17 -6.13 1.57
CA GLY A 72 -2.63 -6.08 1.41
C GLY A 72 -3.27 -4.79 1.94
N PHE A 73 -2.50 -3.70 2.06
CA PHE A 73 -2.99 -2.39 2.47
C PHE A 73 -2.84 -1.37 1.34
N GLY A 74 -3.78 -0.43 1.29
CA GLY A 74 -3.73 0.70 0.35
C GLY A 74 -4.08 2.00 1.06
N VAL A 75 -3.54 3.11 0.58
CA VAL A 75 -3.95 4.46 0.97
C VAL A 75 -4.32 5.25 -0.26
N HIS A 76 -5.33 6.12 -0.12
CA HIS A 76 -5.78 6.98 -1.19
C HIS A 76 -6.14 8.37 -0.65
N HIS A 77 -5.53 9.40 -1.22
CA HIS A 77 -5.91 10.81 -1.02
C HIS A 77 -5.33 11.67 -2.15
N SER A 78 -5.80 12.90 -2.28
CA SER A 78 -5.39 13.85 -3.35
C SER A 78 -3.93 14.32 -3.30
N GLY A 79 -3.10 13.73 -2.43
CA GLY A 79 -1.68 14.07 -2.25
C GLY A 79 -0.75 12.90 -2.57
N ILE A 80 -1.29 11.83 -3.15
CA ILE A 80 -0.51 10.71 -3.63
C ILE A 80 -0.04 11.06 -5.05
N LEU A 81 1.28 11.15 -5.20
CA LEU A 81 2.02 11.51 -6.41
C LEU A 81 1.63 12.86 -7.04
N THR A 82 1.31 13.83 -6.18
CA THR A 82 1.35 15.28 -6.46
C THR A 82 2.55 15.91 -5.76
#